data_AF-A0A3B0SVU7-F1
#
_entry.id   AF-A0A3B0SVU7-F1
#
_cell.length_a   1.000
_cell.length_b   1.000
_cell.length_c   1.000
_cell.angle_alpha   90.00
_cell.angle_beta   90.00
_cell.angle_gamma   90.00
#
_symmetry.space_group_name_H-M   'P 1'
#
loop_
_entity.id
_entity.type
_entity.pdbx_description
1 polymer ?
#
loop_
_entity_poly.entity_id
_entity_poly.type
_entity_poly.pdbx_seq_one_letter_code
_entity_poly.pdbx_strand_id
1 'polypeptide(L)'
;MVIRPRASSVKESLRPLRLFRAAFGSGLLLLVLGGGCSSSTERTPQEQFTQEFIAGAIVDAGDFQANILSDGKVDFAEYERSVLTVMSCLTEEGLEVRGPPVLEPDGYTYIYFYRAPEVGDAKLSDAQVNGKYNSCYSRFGELVDSVWFAQNAKTIGDPRQ
;
A
#
# COMPACT_ATOMS: atom_id res chain seq x y z
N MET A 1 5.79 19.05 -9.54
CA MET A 1 4.47 19.26 -8.90
C MET A 1 4.32 18.17 -7.86
N VAL A 2 4.07 18.50 -6.59
CA VAL A 2 3.94 17.52 -5.49
C VAL A 2 2.49 17.55 -5.04
N ILE A 3 1.77 16.43 -5.12
CA ILE A 3 0.36 16.33 -4.70
C ILE A 3 0.31 15.42 -3.47
N ARG A 4 -0.17 15.95 -2.34
CA ARG A 4 -0.34 15.20 -1.08
C ARG A 4 -1.83 14.86 -0.86
N PRO A 5 -2.19 13.63 -0.46
CA PRO A 5 -3.55 13.30 -0.08
C PRO A 5 -3.93 13.89 1.29
N ARG A 6 -5.19 14.33 1.38
CA ARG A 6 -5.79 15.00 2.53
C ARG A 6 -6.27 13.96 3.54
N ALA A 7 -5.63 13.89 4.72
CA ALA A 7 -6.06 13.02 5.80
C ALA A 7 -7.40 13.50 6.40
N SER A 8 -8.45 12.69 6.27
CA SER A 8 -9.72 12.88 6.99
C SER A 8 -9.59 12.40 8.44
N SER A 9 -9.81 13.30 9.38
CA SER A 9 -9.87 13.03 10.81
C SER A 9 -11.18 12.32 11.17
N VAL A 10 -11.11 11.03 11.47
CA VAL A 10 -12.23 10.28 12.08
C VAL A 10 -12.00 10.26 13.59
N LYS A 11 -12.88 10.94 14.33
CA LYS A 11 -12.91 10.92 15.80
C LYS A 11 -13.46 9.58 16.27
N GLU A 12 -12.63 8.77 16.91
CA GLU A 12 -13.04 7.55 17.62
C GLU A 12 -13.92 7.90 18.84
N SER A 13 -15.11 7.30 18.87
CA SER A 13 -16.08 7.39 19.95
C SER A 13 -15.88 6.20 20.89
N LEU A 14 -15.14 6.40 21.98
CA LEU A 14 -14.98 5.41 23.04
C LEU A 14 -16.22 5.39 23.94
N ARG A 15 -16.90 4.24 24.03
CA ARG A 15 -17.81 3.92 25.14
C ARG A 15 -17.26 2.77 25.97
N PRO A 16 -17.30 2.85 27.31
CA PRO A 16 -16.84 1.80 28.20
C PRO A 16 -17.95 0.79 28.48
N LEU A 17 -17.67 -0.51 28.33
CA LEU A 17 -18.55 -1.58 28.80
C LEU A 17 -17.91 -2.36 29.95
N ARG A 18 -18.30 -1.87 31.15
CA ARG A 18 -18.62 -2.57 32.40
C ARG A 18 -18.04 -3.96 32.67
N LEU A 19 -17.35 -4.04 33.81
CA LEU A 19 -17.10 -5.21 34.64
C LEU A 19 -18.30 -6.17 34.69
N PHE A 20 -18.03 -7.46 34.46
CA PHE A 20 -18.78 -8.54 35.06
C PHE A 20 -17.86 -9.40 35.93
N ARG A 21 -18.18 -9.42 37.22
CA ARG A 21 -17.67 -10.32 38.25
C ARG A 21 -18.59 -11.55 38.28
N ALA A 22 -18.04 -12.75 38.18
CA ALA A 22 -18.64 -14.00 38.65
C ALA A 22 -17.48 -15.01 38.83
N ALA A 23 -17.06 -15.34 40.05
CA ALA A 23 -17.65 -16.28 41.01
C ALA A 23 -17.13 -17.73 40.81
N PHE A 24 -16.71 -18.30 41.94
CA PHE A 24 -15.99 -19.56 42.15
C PHE A 24 -16.70 -20.81 41.59
N GLY A 25 -15.90 -21.80 41.17
CA GLY A 25 -16.34 -23.18 40.95
C GLY A 25 -15.16 -24.13 40.75
N SER A 26 -14.68 -24.73 41.84
CA SER A 26 -13.72 -25.83 41.81
C SER A 26 -14.37 -27.09 41.24
N GLY A 27 -13.78 -27.65 40.19
CA GLY A 27 -14.15 -28.93 39.60
C GLY A 27 -12.99 -29.51 38.80
N LEU A 28 -12.23 -30.40 39.45
CA LEU A 28 -11.11 -31.15 38.88
C LEU A 28 -11.64 -32.23 37.93
N LEU A 29 -11.27 -32.20 36.64
CA LEU A 29 -11.32 -33.37 35.76
C LEU A 29 -10.18 -33.33 34.73
N LEU A 30 -9.32 -34.35 34.79
CA LEU A 30 -8.18 -34.59 33.90
C LEU A 30 -8.61 -34.86 32.46
N LEU A 31 -8.01 -34.17 31.48
CA LEU A 31 -8.02 -34.54 30.06
C LEU A 31 -6.70 -34.13 29.37
N VAL A 32 -5.86 -35.14 29.15
CA VAL A 32 -4.90 -35.34 28.03
C VAL A 32 -4.26 -34.08 27.43
N LEU A 33 -3.04 -33.77 27.88
CA LEU A 33 -2.14 -32.79 27.27
C LEU A 33 -1.41 -33.41 26.06
N GLY A 34 -2.09 -33.47 24.92
CA GLY A 34 -1.44 -33.53 23.61
C GLY A 34 -1.15 -32.10 23.18
N GLY A 35 0.07 -31.62 23.48
CA GLY A 35 0.54 -30.28 23.16
C GLY A 35 0.70 -30.04 21.67
N GLY A 36 -0.40 -29.80 20.98
CA GLY A 36 -0.40 -29.04 19.73
C GLY A 36 -0.39 -27.56 20.09
N CYS A 37 0.79 -26.94 20.10
CA CYS A 37 0.87 -25.49 19.96
C CYS A 37 0.33 -25.13 18.57
N SER A 38 -0.99 -25.06 18.44
CA SER A 38 -1.60 -24.16 17.45
C SER A 38 -1.25 -22.76 17.92
N SER A 39 -0.04 -22.32 17.55
CA SER A 39 0.34 -20.93 17.57
C SER A 39 -0.55 -20.23 16.54
N SER A 40 -1.81 -20.00 16.91
CA SER A 40 -2.62 -18.96 16.31
C SER A 40 -1.89 -17.68 16.66
N THR A 41 -0.93 -17.29 15.82
CA THR A 41 -0.37 -15.95 15.85
C THR A 41 -1.56 -15.02 15.68
N GLU A 42 -2.06 -14.49 16.79
CA GLU A 42 -3.06 -13.44 16.77
C GLU A 42 -2.43 -12.30 15.99
N ARG A 43 -2.91 -12.11 14.76
CA ARG A 43 -2.55 -10.94 13.97
C ARG A 43 -2.93 -9.73 14.78
N THR A 44 -2.00 -8.79 14.87
CA THR A 44 -2.26 -7.50 15.48
C THR A 44 -3.42 -6.81 14.75
N PRO A 45 -4.15 -5.90 15.41
CA PRO A 45 -5.22 -5.13 14.75
C PRO A 45 -4.77 -4.44 13.46
N GLN A 46 -3.49 -4.04 13.39
CA GLN A 46 -2.91 -3.45 12.17
C GLN A 46 -2.74 -4.48 11.05
N GLU A 47 -2.24 -5.68 11.35
CA GLU A 47 -2.10 -6.76 10.35
C GLU A 47 -3.46 -7.25 9.85
N GLN A 48 -4.50 -7.21 10.70
CA GLN A 48 -5.88 -7.51 10.30
C GLN A 48 -6.43 -6.44 9.35
N PHE A 49 -6.27 -5.15 9.68
CA PHE A 49 -6.67 -4.04 8.81
C PHE A 49 -5.96 -4.10 7.45
N THR A 50 -4.65 -4.35 7.44
CA THR A 50 -3.86 -4.48 6.19
C THR A 50 -4.36 -5.66 5.35
N GLN A 51 -4.68 -6.81 5.96
CA GLN A 51 -5.23 -7.95 5.21
C GLN A 51 -6.60 -7.68 4.61
N GLU A 52 -7.52 -7.04 5.34
CA GLU A 52 -8.83 -6.66 4.81
C GLU A 52 -8.71 -5.64 3.67
N PHE A 53 -7.81 -4.67 3.81
CA PHE A 53 -7.50 -3.71 2.75
C PHE A 53 -6.96 -4.40 1.49
N ILE A 54 -6.00 -5.32 1.62
CA ILE A 54 -5.41 -6.03 0.48
C ILE A 54 -6.45 -6.94 -0.20
N ALA A 55 -7.29 -7.63 0.57
CA ALA A 55 -8.35 -8.44 0.01
C ALA A 55 -9.34 -7.61 -0.83
N GLY A 56 -9.64 -6.37 -0.41
CA GLY A 56 -10.39 -5.41 -1.22
C GLY A 56 -9.62 -4.96 -2.47
N ALA A 57 -8.34 -4.62 -2.32
CA ALA A 57 -7.49 -4.15 -3.42
C ALA A 57 -7.37 -5.17 -4.56
N ILE A 58 -7.27 -6.47 -4.25
CA ILE A 58 -7.17 -7.53 -5.28
C ILE A 58 -8.42 -7.58 -6.17
N VAL A 59 -9.61 -7.28 -5.64
CA VAL A 59 -10.87 -7.33 -6.40
C VAL A 59 -10.91 -6.25 -7.48
N ASP A 60 -10.35 -5.08 -7.19
CA ASP A 60 -10.31 -3.93 -8.10
C ASP A 60 -9.03 -3.89 -8.96
N ALA A 61 -8.11 -4.84 -8.75
CA ALA A 61 -6.84 -4.90 -9.44
C ALA A 61 -6.98 -5.45 -10.87
N GLY A 62 -6.35 -4.77 -11.84
CA GLY A 62 -6.03 -5.38 -13.12
C GLY A 62 -4.98 -6.49 -12.97
N ASP A 63 -4.86 -7.38 -13.96
CA ASP A 63 -4.05 -8.61 -13.93
C ASP A 63 -2.62 -8.41 -13.37
N PHE A 64 -1.95 -7.31 -13.74
CA PHE A 64 -0.61 -6.99 -13.25
C PHE A 64 -0.56 -6.79 -11.73
N GLN A 65 -1.42 -5.92 -11.21
CA GLN A 65 -1.46 -5.62 -9.78
C GLN A 65 -2.01 -6.81 -8.99
N ALA A 66 -2.98 -7.54 -9.54
CA ALA A 66 -3.51 -8.75 -8.92
C ALA A 66 -2.43 -9.83 -8.73
N ASN A 67 -1.54 -9.98 -9.71
CA ASN A 67 -0.42 -10.91 -9.61
C ASN A 67 0.59 -10.50 -8.52
N ILE A 68 0.92 -9.20 -8.43
CA ILE A 68 1.76 -8.67 -7.34
C ILE A 68 1.10 -8.92 -5.98
N LEU A 69 -0.18 -8.62 -5.85
CA LEU A 69 -0.89 -8.66 -4.57
C LEU A 69 -1.33 -10.07 -4.15
N SER A 70 -1.05 -11.10 -4.95
CA SER A 70 -1.59 -12.44 -4.78
C SER A 70 -1.21 -13.13 -3.48
N ASP A 71 -0.05 -12.79 -2.89
CA ASP A 71 0.43 -13.35 -1.63
C ASP A 71 0.04 -12.52 -0.39
N GLY A 72 -0.71 -11.44 -0.61
CA GLY A 72 -1.17 -10.56 0.47
C GLY A 72 -0.08 -9.66 1.04
N LYS A 73 1.01 -9.41 0.31
CA LYS A 73 2.02 -8.41 0.67
C LYS A 73 2.69 -7.82 -0.57
N VAL A 74 3.51 -6.80 -0.36
CA VAL A 74 4.37 -6.23 -1.39
C VAL A 74 5.78 -6.17 -0.83
N ASP A 75 6.69 -6.93 -1.42
CA ASP A 75 8.11 -6.78 -1.13
C ASP A 75 8.76 -5.65 -1.96
N PHE A 76 10.01 -5.30 -1.64
CA PHE A 76 10.69 -4.19 -2.31
C PHE A 76 10.88 -4.45 -3.81
N ALA A 77 11.13 -5.69 -4.24
CA ALA A 77 11.32 -6.00 -5.65
C ALA A 77 10.00 -5.91 -6.41
N GLU A 78 8.89 -6.28 -5.79
CA GLU A 78 7.55 -6.13 -6.35
C GLU A 78 7.13 -4.65 -6.46
N TYR A 79 7.43 -3.87 -5.43
CA TYR A 79 7.24 -2.43 -5.42
C TYR A 79 8.08 -1.74 -6.50
N GLU A 80 9.38 -2.03 -6.56
CA GLU A 80 10.30 -1.51 -7.59
C GLU A 80 9.82 -1.89 -8.99
N ARG A 81 9.42 -3.15 -9.21
CA ARG A 81 8.87 -3.62 -10.50
C ARG A 81 7.62 -2.83 -10.90
N SER A 82 6.72 -2.55 -9.96
CA SER A 82 5.53 -1.73 -10.19
C SER A 82 5.92 -0.31 -10.64
N VAL A 83 6.82 0.35 -9.91
CA VAL A 83 7.32 1.69 -10.24
C VAL A 83 7.97 1.73 -11.63
N LEU A 84 8.84 0.77 -11.93
CA LEU A 84 9.50 0.68 -13.24
C LEU A 84 8.50 0.43 -14.37
N THR A 85 7.43 -0.33 -14.11
CA THR A 85 6.35 -0.55 -15.09
C THR A 85 5.57 0.74 -15.34
N VAL A 86 5.28 1.54 -14.30
CA VAL A 86 4.71 2.89 -14.46
C VAL A 86 5.62 3.75 -15.33
N MET A 87 6.93 3.79 -15.05
CA MET A 87 7.90 4.57 -15.85
C MET A 87 7.96 4.14 -17.33
N SER A 88 7.88 2.83 -17.61
CA SER A 88 7.80 2.30 -18.97
C SER A 88 6.53 2.79 -19.66
N CYS A 89 5.38 2.69 -18.99
CA CYS A 89 4.10 3.17 -19.52
C CYS A 89 4.14 4.68 -19.82
N LEU A 90 4.72 5.50 -18.93
CA LEU A 90 4.87 6.94 -19.19
C LEU A 90 5.70 7.22 -20.46
N THR A 91 6.76 6.43 -20.66
CA THR A 91 7.62 6.54 -21.84
C THR A 91 6.86 6.15 -23.12
N GLU A 92 6.09 5.06 -23.07
CA GLU A 92 5.22 4.61 -24.18
C GLU A 92 4.11 5.63 -24.48
N GLU A 93 3.60 6.33 -23.46
CA GLU A 93 2.66 7.43 -23.58
C GLU A 93 3.28 8.72 -24.14
N GLY A 94 4.58 8.70 -24.46
CA GLY A 94 5.32 9.81 -25.05
C GLY A 94 5.76 10.87 -24.04
N LEU A 95 5.79 10.55 -22.74
CA LEU A 95 6.39 11.39 -21.71
C LEU A 95 7.87 11.03 -21.55
N GLU A 96 8.68 12.02 -21.23
CA GLU A 96 10.10 11.79 -21.01
C GLU A 96 10.37 11.67 -19.50
N VAL A 97 10.83 10.49 -19.07
CA VAL A 97 11.11 10.19 -17.66
C VAL A 97 12.57 10.51 -17.34
N ARG A 98 12.83 11.21 -16.23
CA ARG A 98 14.18 11.59 -15.79
C ARG A 98 14.70 10.68 -14.69
N GLY A 99 15.86 10.10 -14.97
CA GLY A 99 16.66 9.41 -13.97
C GLY A 99 15.96 8.18 -13.39
N PRO A 100 16.60 7.54 -12.40
CA PRO A 100 15.97 6.46 -11.65
C PRO A 100 14.85 7.01 -10.76
N PRO A 101 13.89 6.15 -10.36
CA PRO A 101 12.94 6.49 -9.31
C PRO A 101 13.69 6.78 -8.00
N VAL A 102 13.21 7.75 -7.21
CA VAL A 102 13.84 8.15 -5.94
C VAL A 102 12.92 7.80 -4.79
N LEU A 103 13.34 6.88 -3.92
CA LEU A 103 12.67 6.63 -2.64
C LEU A 103 13.08 7.71 -1.65
N GLU A 104 12.13 8.54 -1.23
CA GLU A 104 12.35 9.60 -0.26
C GLU A 104 12.15 9.10 1.19
N PRO A 105 12.65 9.84 2.22
CA PRO A 105 12.48 9.47 3.63
C PRO A 105 11.02 9.40 4.10
N ASP A 106 10.10 10.01 3.36
CA ASP A 106 8.66 9.89 3.56
C ASP A 106 8.08 8.61 2.94
N GLY A 107 8.95 7.69 2.51
CA GLY A 107 8.60 6.38 1.97
C GLY A 107 8.01 6.41 0.58
N TYR A 108 7.81 7.59 0.00
CA TYR A 108 7.27 7.73 -1.35
C TYR A 108 8.38 7.60 -2.38
N THR A 109 8.06 6.84 -3.44
CA THR A 109 8.89 6.83 -4.64
C THR A 109 8.44 7.93 -5.59
N TYR A 110 9.34 8.87 -5.83
CA TYR A 110 9.12 9.97 -6.75
C TYR A 110 9.63 9.61 -8.14
N ILE A 111 8.74 9.71 -9.13
CA ILE A 111 9.06 9.63 -10.54
C ILE A 111 9.06 11.05 -11.11
N TYR A 112 10.20 11.49 -11.62
CA TYR A 112 10.32 12.79 -12.28
C TYR A 112 10.13 12.62 -13.79
N PHE A 113 9.20 13.36 -14.37
CA PHE A 113 8.91 13.28 -15.80
C PHE A 113 8.48 14.66 -16.35
N TYR A 114 8.59 14.81 -17.66
CA TYR A 114 8.21 16.02 -18.38
C TYR A 114 7.42 15.71 -19.64
N ARG A 115 6.80 16.77 -20.15
CA ARG A 115 6.17 16.81 -21.46
C ARG A 115 7.18 16.36 -22.52
N ALA A 116 6.70 15.62 -23.53
CA ALA A 116 7.44 15.16 -24.71
C ALA A 116 8.53 16.16 -25.19
N PRO A 117 9.65 15.68 -25.76
CA PRO A 117 10.80 16.51 -26.12
C PRO A 117 10.40 17.71 -26.97
N GLU A 118 11.08 18.84 -26.79
CA GLU A 118 10.80 20.14 -27.42
C GLU A 118 10.85 20.16 -28.97
N VAL A 119 11.04 19.01 -29.62
CA VAL A 119 11.20 18.88 -31.06
C VAL A 119 9.94 18.26 -31.66
N GLY A 120 9.05 19.11 -32.19
CA GLY A 120 7.80 18.73 -32.85
C GLY A 120 6.58 19.34 -32.17
N ASP A 121 5.84 20.14 -32.92
CA ASP A 121 4.78 21.03 -32.44
C ASP A 121 3.53 20.30 -31.91
N ALA A 122 3.55 19.91 -30.63
CA ALA A 122 2.35 19.88 -29.77
C ALA A 122 2.75 19.76 -28.29
N LYS A 123 2.82 20.90 -27.61
CA LYS A 123 3.05 20.96 -26.18
C LYS A 123 1.83 20.39 -25.42
N LEU A 124 1.88 19.16 -24.89
CA LEU A 124 0.79 18.54 -24.10
C LEU A 124 0.42 19.37 -22.88
N SER A 125 -0.80 19.89 -22.76
CA SER A 125 -1.25 20.59 -21.55
C SER A 125 -1.01 19.79 -20.26
N ASP A 126 -0.92 20.46 -19.11
CA ASP A 126 -0.71 19.79 -17.82
C ASP A 126 -1.83 18.78 -17.51
N ALA A 127 -3.05 19.05 -17.97
CA ALA A 127 -4.17 18.12 -17.87
C ALA A 127 -3.93 16.84 -18.69
N GLN A 128 -3.34 16.95 -19.89
CA GLN A 128 -2.99 15.78 -20.72
C GLN A 128 -1.85 14.99 -20.09
N VAL A 129 -0.83 15.67 -19.56
CA VAL A 129 0.29 15.03 -18.85
C VAL A 129 -0.22 14.29 -17.60
N ASN A 130 -1.05 14.94 -16.78
CA ASN A 130 -1.65 14.33 -15.60
C ASN A 130 -2.60 13.17 -15.95
N GLY A 131 -3.36 13.29 -17.04
CA GLY A 131 -4.23 12.21 -17.51
C GLY A 131 -3.45 10.95 -17.89
N LYS A 132 -2.33 11.13 -18.62
CA LYS A 132 -1.40 10.03 -18.95
C LYS A 132 -0.78 9.41 -17.70
N TYR A 133 -0.29 10.26 -16.78
CA TYR A 133 0.26 9.78 -15.52
C TYR A 133 -0.76 8.98 -14.71
N ASN A 134 -1.95 9.53 -14.48
CA ASN A 134 -3.01 8.86 -13.72
C ASN A 134 -3.42 7.55 -14.36
N SER A 135 -3.46 7.47 -15.69
CA SER A 135 -3.77 6.23 -16.40
C SER A 135 -2.69 5.16 -16.21
N CYS A 136 -1.41 5.51 -16.30
CA CYS A 136 -0.33 4.56 -16.04
C CYS A 136 -0.30 4.14 -14.57
N TYR A 137 -0.44 5.10 -13.66
CA TYR A 137 -0.40 4.85 -12.22
C TYR A 137 -1.57 3.98 -11.74
N SER A 138 -2.80 4.25 -12.18
CA SER A 138 -3.96 3.43 -11.78
C SER A 138 -3.87 1.99 -12.29
N ARG A 139 -3.25 1.78 -13.46
CA ARG A 139 -3.08 0.46 -14.06
C ARG A 139 -2.02 -0.39 -13.38
N PHE A 140 -0.93 0.22 -12.91
CA PHE A 140 0.26 -0.52 -12.50
C PHE A 140 0.72 -0.25 -11.06
N GLY A 141 0.49 0.95 -10.53
CA GLY A 141 1.08 1.42 -9.27
C GLY A 141 0.12 1.56 -8.10
N GLU A 142 -1.09 2.04 -8.33
CA GLU A 142 -1.95 2.60 -7.26
C GLU A 142 -2.22 1.65 -6.09
N LEU A 143 -2.56 0.39 -6.37
CA LEU A 143 -2.87 -0.58 -5.33
C LEU A 143 -1.59 -1.12 -4.69
N VAL A 144 -0.53 -1.31 -5.47
CA VAL A 144 0.78 -1.76 -4.99
C VAL A 144 1.37 -0.75 -4.01
N ASP A 145 1.35 0.53 -4.37
CA ASP A 145 1.75 1.65 -3.51
C ASP A 145 0.93 1.64 -2.22
N SER A 146 -0.39 1.56 -2.32
CA SER A 146 -1.28 1.59 -1.15
C SER A 146 -0.97 0.47 -0.15
N VAL A 147 -0.69 -0.73 -0.64
CA VAL A 147 -0.31 -1.87 0.20
C VAL A 147 1.09 -1.69 0.79
N TRP A 148 2.07 -1.29 -0.03
CA TRP A 148 3.43 -0.99 0.42
C TRP A 148 3.44 0.02 1.57
N PHE A 149 2.68 1.11 1.44
CA PHE A 149 2.57 2.13 2.49
C PHE A 149 1.86 1.59 3.73
N ALA A 150 0.75 0.87 3.58
CA ALA A 150 0.04 0.29 4.72
C ALA A 150 0.94 -0.64 5.54
N GLN A 151 1.84 -1.37 4.87
CA GLN A 151 2.81 -2.27 5.49
C GLN A 151 3.97 -1.52 6.16
N ASN A 152 4.45 -0.45 5.53
CA ASN A 152 5.64 0.29 5.97
C ASN A 152 5.32 1.59 6.74
N ALA A 153 4.06 1.90 7.03
CA ALA A 153 3.65 3.15 7.68
C ALA A 153 4.34 3.45 9.03
N LYS A 154 4.89 2.43 9.71
CA LYS A 154 5.66 2.60 10.96
C LYS A 154 7.13 2.94 10.75
N THR A 155 7.71 2.57 9.61
CA THR A 155 9.12 2.80 9.27
C THR A 155 9.28 4.07 8.45
N ILE A 156 8.25 4.43 7.69
CA ILE A 156 8.16 5.62 6.87
C ILE A 156 7.94 6.86 7.77
N GLY A 157 9.00 7.64 8.01
CA GLY A 157 8.96 8.87 8.80
C GLY A 157 9.62 8.83 10.19
N ASP A 158 10.30 7.73 10.60
CA ASP A 158 11.20 7.77 11.76
C ASP A 158 12.60 8.24 11.31
N PRO A 159 13.07 9.45 11.66
CA PRO A 159 14.38 9.96 11.26
C PRO A 159 15.57 9.26 11.95
N ARG A 160 15.33 8.18 12.71
CA ARG A 160 16.36 7.43 13.46
C ARG A 160 16.84 6.15 12.78
N GLN A 161 16.50 5.93 11.51
CA GLN A 161 17.15 4.93 10.65
C GLN A 161 18.02 5.59 9.59
#